data_AF-A0A560PSY2-F1
#
_entry.id   AF-A0A560PSY2-F1
#
_cell.length_a   1.000
_cell.length_b   1.000
_cell.length_c   1.000
_cell.angle_alpha   90.00
_cell.angle_beta   90.00
_cell.angle_gamma   90.00
#
_symmetry.space_group_name_H-M   'P 1'
#
loop_
_entity.id
_entity.type
_entity.pdbx_description
1 polymer ?
#
loop_
_entity_poly.entity_id
_entity_poly.type
_entity_poly.pdbx_seq_one_letter_code
_entity_poly.pdbx_strand_id
1 'polypeptide(L)'
;MAQQAVHSGRVSIKWACLAFGVSVACYRYQPRLSSENAEIADHLIRLTHSQRNWGFGPCFLYLGNVKGYRWNHKRVYRIYRELELNLRIKPRKRIVRDKSEPLVVPEVINHCWSMDFMPDQLVDGRSLHLFNLIDLIDLIDDLAVKPGHGYRPVATGGARRARTGSVSSVGAASRKPYAAPAGRGTSAAHLFSGQKSAVAV
;
A
#
# COMPACT_ATOMS: atom_id res chain seq x y z
N MET A 1 -1.44 7.84 44.16
CA MET A 1 -2.14 7.72 45.46
C MET A 1 -1.19 7.31 46.60
N ALA A 2 -0.65 6.09 46.63
CA ALA A 2 0.27 5.67 47.71
C ALA A 2 1.55 6.55 47.81
N GLN A 3 2.16 6.91 46.68
CA GLN A 3 3.31 7.81 46.65
C GLN A 3 2.99 9.23 47.14
N GLN A 4 1.79 9.76 46.84
CA GLN A 4 1.36 11.08 47.32
C GLN A 4 1.17 11.12 48.84
N ALA A 5 0.64 10.04 49.44
CA ALA A 5 0.47 9.94 50.90
C ALA A 5 1.82 9.97 51.64
N VAL A 6 2.83 9.26 51.12
CA VAL A 6 4.19 9.30 51.66
C VAL A 6 4.84 10.66 51.42
N HIS A 7 4.66 11.26 50.24
CA HIS A 7 5.24 12.57 49.90
C HIS A 7 4.67 13.72 50.72
N SER A 8 3.40 13.62 51.12
CA SER A 8 2.75 14.57 52.05
C SER A 8 3.24 14.47 53.50
N GLY A 9 4.18 13.56 53.81
CA GLY A 9 4.79 13.38 55.13
C GLY A 9 3.90 12.70 56.17
N ARG A 10 2.69 12.27 55.79
CA ARG A 10 1.67 11.78 56.73
C ARG A 10 1.84 10.34 57.18
N VAL A 11 2.59 9.51 56.44
CA VAL A 11 2.69 8.07 56.72
C VAL A 11 4.00 7.48 56.19
N SER A 12 4.55 6.49 56.90
CA SER A 12 5.73 5.75 56.42
C SER A 12 5.38 4.86 55.22
N ILE A 13 6.38 4.51 54.39
CA ILE A 13 6.19 3.71 53.18
C ILE A 13 5.45 2.39 53.46
N LYS A 14 5.77 1.72 54.59
CA LYS A 14 5.09 0.47 54.99
C LYS A 14 3.60 0.68 55.26
N TRP A 15 3.25 1.73 56.01
CA TRP A 15 1.86 2.04 56.36
C TRP A 15 1.05 2.47 55.13
N ALA A 16 1.65 3.26 54.24
CA ALA A 16 1.01 3.60 52.98
C ALA A 16 0.76 2.35 52.10
N CYS A 17 1.75 1.46 51.97
CA CYS A 17 1.60 0.22 51.20
C CYS A 17 0.50 -0.70 51.77
N LEU A 18 0.43 -0.82 53.10
CA LEU A 18 -0.62 -1.59 53.78
C LEU A 18 -2.00 -0.97 53.58
N ALA A 19 -2.15 0.33 53.77
CA ALA A 19 -3.44 1.03 53.65
C ALA A 19 -4.02 0.97 52.22
N PHE A 20 -3.15 1.01 51.20
CA PHE A 20 -3.56 0.96 49.79
C PHE A 20 -3.50 -0.45 49.18
N GLY A 21 -3.11 -1.49 49.93
CA GLY A 21 -3.00 -2.87 49.43
C GLY A 21 -1.97 -3.06 48.31
N VAL A 22 -0.91 -2.24 48.28
CA VAL A 22 0.13 -2.28 47.22
C VAL A 22 1.40 -2.94 47.77
N SER A 23 2.05 -3.79 46.97
CA SER A 23 3.32 -4.38 47.38
C SER A 23 4.44 -3.32 47.45
N VAL A 24 5.36 -3.48 48.39
CA VAL A 24 6.51 -2.56 48.55
C VAL A 24 7.38 -2.54 47.29
N ALA A 25 7.49 -3.66 46.57
CA ALA A 25 8.20 -3.75 45.30
C ALA A 25 7.55 -2.90 44.20
N CYS A 26 6.22 -2.94 44.10
CA CYS A 26 5.46 -2.09 43.17
C CYS A 26 5.57 -0.60 43.56
N TYR A 27 5.54 -0.28 44.86
CA TYR A 27 5.73 1.09 45.33
C TYR A 27 7.11 1.66 44.94
N ARG A 28 8.16 0.83 45.06
CA ARG A 28 9.54 1.19 44.70
C ARG A 28 9.81 1.12 43.20
N TYR A 29 8.92 0.51 42.43
CA TYR A 29 9.05 0.43 40.99
C TYR A 29 8.91 1.83 40.40
N GLN A 30 10.02 2.38 39.92
CA GLN A 30 9.99 3.53 39.04
C GLN A 30 10.02 3.02 37.60
N PRO A 31 9.06 3.40 36.75
CA PRO A 31 9.18 3.14 35.33
C PRO A 31 10.49 3.79 34.87
N ARG A 32 11.41 2.98 34.33
CA ARG A 32 12.61 3.49 33.67
C ARG A 32 12.16 4.20 32.39
N LEU A 33 11.72 5.45 32.54
CA LEU A 33 11.66 6.43 31.47
C LEU A 33 13.11 6.78 31.15
N SER A 34 13.73 5.87 30.41
CA SER A 34 15.08 6.02 29.91
C SER A 34 15.16 7.33 29.14
N SER A 35 16.13 8.19 29.46
CA SER A 35 16.52 9.36 28.65
C SER A 35 16.59 9.01 27.16
N GLU A 36 17.04 7.80 26.84
CA GLU A 36 17.03 7.23 25.49
C GLU A 36 15.66 7.27 24.77
N ASN A 37 14.52 7.21 25.47
CA ASN A 37 13.21 7.32 24.81
C ASN A 37 12.99 8.72 24.26
N ALA A 38 13.46 9.74 24.98
CA ALA A 38 13.42 11.13 24.50
C ALA A 38 14.37 11.30 23.30
N GLU A 39 15.56 10.69 23.34
CA GLU A 39 16.48 10.69 22.20
C GLU A 39 15.87 10.02 20.97
N ILE A 40 15.23 8.84 21.14
CA ILE A 40 14.52 8.15 20.06
C ILE A 40 13.42 9.05 19.47
N ALA A 41 12.65 9.71 20.34
CA ALA A 41 11.58 10.62 19.92
C ALA A 41 12.14 11.80 19.10
N ASP A 42 13.18 12.47 19.58
CA ASP A 42 13.83 13.59 18.90
C ASP A 42 14.38 13.17 17.53
N HIS A 43 15.02 12.00 17.46
CA HIS A 43 15.53 11.47 16.21
C HIS A 43 14.40 11.18 15.21
N LEU A 44 13.30 10.56 15.66
CA LEU A 44 12.14 10.30 14.82
C LEU A 44 11.51 11.60 14.31
N ILE A 45 11.33 12.60 15.17
CA ILE A 45 10.78 13.91 14.80
C ILE A 45 11.66 14.56 13.73
N ARG A 46 12.97 14.67 13.95
CA ARG A 46 13.91 15.23 12.96
C ARG A 46 13.88 14.50 11.61
N LEU A 47 13.75 13.18 11.64
CA LEU A 47 13.62 12.35 10.44
C LEU A 47 12.33 12.63 9.68
N THR A 48 11.20 12.70 10.39
CA THR A 48 9.90 12.97 9.76
C THR A 48 9.79 14.38 9.19
N HIS A 49 10.49 15.36 9.77
CA HIS A 49 10.59 16.71 9.20
C HIS A 49 11.40 16.76 7.90
N SER A 50 12.51 16.02 7.81
CA SER A 50 13.33 15.98 6.60
C SER A 50 12.72 15.10 5.50
N GLN A 51 12.11 13.98 5.86
CA GLN A 51 11.61 12.95 4.93
C GLN A 51 10.11 12.73 5.12
N ARG A 52 9.27 13.70 4.70
CA ARG A 52 7.80 13.65 4.85
C ARG A 52 7.09 12.46 4.18
N ASN A 53 7.76 11.74 3.27
CA ASN A 53 7.18 10.61 2.56
C ASN A 53 7.47 9.26 3.26
N TRP A 54 8.28 9.25 4.32
CA TRP A 54 8.75 8.03 4.97
C TRP A 54 7.85 7.59 6.12
N GLY A 55 7.25 6.41 5.99
CA GLY A 55 6.58 5.75 7.11
C GLY A 55 7.56 5.13 8.12
N PHE A 56 7.02 4.41 9.10
CA PHE A 56 7.80 3.80 10.17
C PHE A 56 8.96 2.89 9.70
N GLY A 57 8.73 2.03 8.71
CA GLY A 57 9.73 1.07 8.21
C GLY A 57 11.03 1.74 7.74
N PRO A 58 10.97 2.66 6.76
CA PRO A 58 12.13 3.45 6.33
C PRO A 58 12.82 4.21 7.46
N CYS A 59 12.06 4.82 8.37
CA CYS A 59 12.63 5.53 9.52
C CYS A 59 13.43 4.59 10.43
N PHE A 60 12.89 3.41 10.76
CA PHE A 60 13.58 2.42 11.59
C PHE A 60 14.83 1.86 10.92
N LEU A 61 14.75 1.53 9.62
CA LEU A 61 15.89 1.03 8.85
C LEU A 61 16.99 2.07 8.73
N TYR A 62 16.64 3.36 8.57
CA TYR A 62 17.63 4.43 8.54
C TYR A 62 18.35 4.58 9.88
N LEU A 63 17.61 4.54 11.00
CA LEU A 63 18.19 4.61 12.34
C LEU A 63 19.15 3.45 12.62
N GLY A 64 18.81 2.23 12.16
CA GLY A 64 19.67 1.07 12.31
C GLY A 64 20.87 1.04 11.38
N ASN A 65 20.66 1.29 10.08
CA ASN A 65 21.68 1.07 9.05
C ASN A 65 22.61 2.28 8.87
N VAL A 66 22.08 3.50 8.94
CA VAL A 66 22.86 4.73 8.67
C VAL A 66 23.40 5.32 9.96
N LYS A 67 22.58 5.39 11.00
CA LYS A 67 22.99 5.94 12.30
C LYS A 67 23.56 4.88 13.25
N GLY A 68 23.38 3.60 12.96
CA GLY A 68 23.97 2.50 13.74
C GLY A 68 23.26 2.20 15.07
N TYR A 69 22.06 2.73 15.31
CA TYR A 69 21.35 2.49 16.56
C TYR A 69 20.78 1.07 16.63
N ARG A 70 21.14 0.31 17.67
CA ARG A 70 20.66 -1.06 17.92
C ARG A 70 19.40 -1.08 18.80
N TRP A 71 18.44 -0.20 18.52
CA TRP A 71 17.20 -0.13 19.30
C TRP A 71 16.22 -1.25 18.91
N ASN A 72 15.49 -1.75 19.90
CA ASN A 72 14.46 -2.77 19.65
C ASN A 72 13.31 -2.16 18.84
N HIS A 73 12.99 -2.79 17.70
CA HIS A 73 11.89 -2.42 16.83
C HIS A 73 10.56 -2.18 17.56
N LYS A 74 10.19 -3.03 18.53
CA LYS A 74 8.94 -2.87 19.29
C LYS A 74 8.92 -1.59 20.13
N ARG A 75 10.07 -1.20 20.68
CA ARG A 75 10.23 0.00 21.50
C ARG A 75 10.10 1.26 20.64
N VAL A 76 10.82 1.30 19.52
CA VAL A 76 10.76 2.43 18.58
C VAL A 76 9.35 2.56 17.98
N TYR A 77 8.69 1.44 17.66
CA TYR A 77 7.32 1.45 17.15
C TYR A 77 6.32 2.01 18.17
N ARG A 78 6.48 1.69 19.46
CA ARG A 78 5.63 2.24 20.52
C ARG A 78 5.78 3.76 20.60
N ILE A 79 7.01 4.27 20.63
CA ILE A 79 7.28 5.72 20.68
C ILE A 79 6.76 6.41 19.41
N TYR A 80 6.97 5.81 18.24
CA TYR A 80 6.45 6.33 16.97
C TYR A 80 4.91 6.46 16.97
N ARG A 81 4.20 5.49 17.56
CA ARG A 81 2.74 5.55 17.72
C ARG A 81 2.31 6.59 18.75
N GLU A 82 3.02 6.72 19.86
CA GLU A 82 2.76 7.74 20.90
C GLU A 82 2.93 9.17 20.35
N LEU A 83 3.85 9.36 19.39
CA LEU A 83 4.06 10.63 18.70
C LEU A 83 3.02 10.92 17.59
N GLU A 84 2.06 10.02 17.37
CA GLU A 84 1.02 10.11 16.34
C GLU A 84 1.55 10.43 14.93
N LEU A 85 2.79 10.04 14.63
CA LEU A 85 3.48 10.27 13.35
C LEU A 85 2.92 9.43 12.19
N ASN A 86 1.69 8.95 12.30
CA ASN A 86 1.01 8.17 11.27
C ASN A 86 0.75 9.05 10.06
N LEU A 87 1.74 9.10 9.17
CA LEU A 87 1.62 9.80 7.90
C LEU A 87 0.38 9.30 7.17
N ARG A 88 -0.56 10.21 6.92
CA ARG A 88 -1.75 9.95 6.14
C ARG A 88 -1.31 9.45 4.77
N ILE A 89 -1.78 8.27 4.38
CA ILE A 89 -1.53 7.70 3.05
C ILE A 89 -1.99 8.74 2.03
N LYS A 90 -1.04 9.28 1.26
CA LYS A 90 -1.36 10.22 0.19
C LYS A 90 -2.22 9.46 -0.83
N PRO A 91 -3.43 9.95 -1.18
CA PRO A 91 -4.23 9.30 -2.19
C PRO A 91 -3.42 9.23 -3.48
N ARG A 92 -3.45 8.07 -4.16
CA ARG A 92 -2.78 7.89 -5.44
C ARG A 92 -3.34 8.95 -6.38
N LYS A 93 -2.47 9.85 -6.86
CA LYS A 93 -2.88 10.87 -7.83
C LYS A 93 -3.36 10.14 -9.07
N ARG A 94 -4.65 10.30 -9.40
CA ARG A 94 -5.17 9.85 -10.69
C ARG A 94 -4.46 10.68 -11.76
N ILE A 95 -3.96 10.02 -12.81
CA ILE A 95 -3.41 10.72 -13.97
C ILE A 95 -4.52 11.60 -14.52
N VAL A 96 -4.28 12.92 -14.57
CA VAL A 96 -5.19 13.86 -15.22
C VAL A 96 -5.01 13.62 -16.70
N ARG A 97 -6.05 13.07 -17.35
CA ARG A 97 -6.08 12.89 -18.80
C ARG A 97 -6.66 14.15 -19.41
N ASP A 98 -6.03 14.67 -20.45
CA ASP A 98 -6.66 15.66 -21.31
C ASP A 98 -7.92 15.06 -21.94
N LYS A 99 -8.87 15.92 -22.31
CA LYS A 99 -10.11 15.46 -22.96
C LYS A 99 -9.73 14.69 -24.22
N SER A 100 -10.12 13.41 -24.29
CA SER A 100 -9.90 12.61 -25.49
C SER A 100 -10.57 13.28 -26.67
N GLU A 101 -9.86 13.36 -27.80
CA GLU A 101 -10.47 13.71 -29.08
C GLU A 101 -11.58 12.69 -29.41
N PRO A 102 -12.66 13.13 -30.08
CA PRO A 102 -13.73 12.23 -30.49
C PRO A 102 -13.17 11.17 -31.44
N LEU A 103 -13.59 9.91 -31.24
CA LEU A 103 -13.20 8.78 -32.08
C LEU A 103 -13.63 9.03 -33.53
N VAL A 104 -12.67 9.01 -34.46
CA VAL A 104 -12.95 9.08 -35.89
C VAL A 104 -13.38 7.70 -36.36
N VAL A 105 -14.59 7.61 -36.91
CA VAL A 105 -15.13 6.37 -37.47
C VAL A 105 -14.54 6.17 -38.87
N PRO A 106 -13.85 5.05 -39.14
CA PRO A 106 -13.38 4.74 -40.49
C PRO A 106 -14.56 4.37 -41.39
N GLU A 107 -14.54 4.83 -42.64
CA GLU A 107 -15.60 4.53 -43.63
C GLU A 107 -15.37 3.22 -44.39
N VAL A 108 -14.17 2.63 -44.26
CA VAL A 108 -13.73 1.47 -45.04
C VAL A 108 -13.26 0.34 -44.12
N ILE A 109 -13.61 -0.90 -44.47
CA ILE A 109 -13.17 -2.12 -43.77
C ILE A 109 -11.64 -2.23 -43.86
N ASN A 110 -11.00 -2.71 -42.80
CA ASN A 110 -9.54 -2.81 -42.64
C ASN A 110 -8.78 -1.48 -42.65
N HIS A 111 -9.45 -0.36 -42.38
CA HIS A 111 -8.79 0.95 -42.38
C HIS A 111 -8.14 1.30 -41.03
N CYS A 112 -8.71 0.84 -39.91
CA CYS A 112 -8.17 1.13 -38.59
C CYS A 112 -8.35 -0.07 -37.65
N TRP A 113 -7.25 -0.57 -37.10
CA TRP A 113 -7.28 -1.71 -36.19
C TRP A 113 -7.01 -1.26 -34.76
N SER A 114 -7.79 -1.81 -33.83
CA SER A 114 -7.53 -1.72 -32.41
C SER A 114 -6.85 -3.01 -31.93
N MET A 115 -5.81 -2.85 -31.12
CA MET A 115 -5.02 -3.94 -30.60
C MET A 115 -4.85 -3.77 -29.10
N ASP A 116 -5.17 -4.81 -28.34
CA ASP A 116 -4.99 -4.83 -26.89
C ASP A 116 -4.37 -6.14 -26.41
N PHE A 117 -3.63 -6.02 -25.30
CA PHE A 117 -3.08 -7.14 -24.55
C PHE A 117 -3.77 -7.19 -23.20
N MET A 118 -4.63 -8.19 -23.00
CA MET A 118 -5.33 -8.37 -21.74
C MET A 118 -4.62 -9.43 -20.89
N PRO A 119 -4.01 -9.07 -19.74
CA PRO A 119 -3.44 -10.05 -18.83
C PRO A 119 -4.57 -10.81 -18.13
N ASP A 120 -4.47 -12.13 -18.10
CA ASP A 120 -5.36 -13.01 -17.36
C ASP A 120 -4.55 -14.07 -16.58
N GLN A 121 -5.13 -14.64 -15.54
CA GLN A 121 -4.49 -15.64 -14.71
C GLN A 121 -5.34 -16.90 -14.64
N LEU A 122 -4.76 -18.02 -15.07
CA LEU A 122 -5.41 -19.32 -14.96
C LEU A 122 -5.52 -19.75 -13.49
N VAL A 123 -6.44 -20.67 -13.19
CA VAL A 123 -6.62 -21.22 -11.84
C VAL A 123 -5.32 -21.81 -11.26
N ASP A 124 -4.45 -22.31 -12.15
CA ASP A 124 -3.13 -22.86 -11.80
C ASP A 124 -2.06 -21.78 -11.51
N GLY A 125 -2.42 -20.49 -11.52
CA GLY A 125 -1.52 -19.37 -11.20
C GLY A 125 -0.64 -18.90 -12.36
N ARG A 126 -0.70 -19.56 -13.53
CA ARG A 126 0.02 -19.12 -14.74
C ARG A 126 -0.62 -17.86 -15.32
N SER A 127 0.21 -16.86 -15.63
CA SER A 127 -0.21 -15.64 -16.33
C SER A 127 -0.23 -15.87 -17.83
N LEU A 128 -1.36 -15.58 -18.46
CA LEU A 128 -1.51 -15.50 -19.91
C LEU A 128 -1.77 -14.05 -20.31
N HIS A 129 -1.35 -13.67 -21.51
CA HIS A 129 -1.75 -12.41 -22.12
C HIS A 129 -2.53 -12.74 -23.38
N LEU A 130 -3.80 -12.35 -23.41
CA LEU A 130 -4.64 -12.49 -24.58
C LEU A 130 -4.34 -11.34 -25.52
N PHE A 131 -4.11 -11.67 -26.78
CA PHE A 131 -3.90 -10.71 -27.85
C PHE A 131 -5.22 -10.57 -28.60
N ASN A 132 -5.87 -9.41 -28.48
CA ASN A 132 -7.06 -9.14 -29.27
C ASN A 132 -6.73 -8.12 -30.36
N LEU A 133 -7.18 -8.45 -31.57
CA LEU A 133 -7.11 -7.62 -32.76
C LEU A 133 -8.53 -7.46 -33.26
N ILE A 134 -9.02 -6.23 -33.29
CA ILE A 134 -10.40 -5.90 -33.67
C ILE A 134 -10.36 -4.79 -34.70
N ASP A 135 -11.07 -4.96 -35.81
CA ASP A 135 -11.26 -3.88 -36.78
C ASP A 135 -12.20 -2.83 -36.19
N LEU A 136 -11.82 -1.55 -36.26
CA LEU A 136 -12.55 -0.47 -35.61
C LEU A 136 -13.95 -0.28 -36.20
N ILE A 137 -14.15 -0.65 -37.48
CA ILE A 137 -15.46 -0.59 -38.12
C ILE A 137 -16.43 -1.61 -37.48
N ASP A 138 -15.95 -2.83 -37.21
CA ASP A 138 -16.73 -3.88 -36.54
C ASP A 138 -17.11 -3.47 -35.11
N LEU A 139 -16.19 -2.80 -34.40
CA LEU A 139 -16.42 -2.32 -33.04
C LEU A 139 -17.55 -1.28 -32.96
N ILE A 140 -17.67 -0.43 -33.98
CA ILE A 140 -18.67 0.65 -34.02
C ILE A 140 -20.03 0.12 -34.46
N ASP A 141 -20.06 -0.82 -35.41
CA ASP A 141 -21.29 -1.48 -35.84
C ASP A 141 -21.91 -2.33 -34.71
N ASP A 142 -21.10 -3.04 -33.92
CA ASP A 142 -21.57 -3.79 -32.74
C ASP A 142 -22.04 -2.88 -31.59
N LEU A 143 -21.46 -1.68 -31.44
CA LEU A 143 -21.94 -0.67 -30.49
C LEU A 143 -23.21 0.05 -31.00
N ALA A 144 -23.52 -0.05 -32.29
CA ALA A 144 -24.73 0.45 -32.94
C ALA A 144 -25.90 -0.55 -32.96
N VAL A 145 -25.88 -1.58 -32.10
CA VAL A 145 -27.06 -2.42 -31.83
C VAL A 145 -28.19 -1.54 -31.27
N LYS A 146 -29.15 -1.24 -32.15
CA LYS A 146 -30.45 -0.67 -31.79
C LYS A 146 -31.04 -1.44 -30.61
N PRO A 147 -31.61 -0.77 -29.59
CA PRO A 147 -32.35 -1.46 -28.53
C PRO A 147 -33.56 -2.15 -29.16
N GLY A 148 -33.50 -3.45 -29.41
CA GLY A 148 -34.63 -4.15 -30.05
C GLY A 148 -34.44 -5.60 -30.48
N HIS A 149 -33.21 -6.11 -30.63
CA HIS A 149 -33.03 -7.51 -31.01
C HIS A 149 -32.44 -8.33 -29.87
N GLY A 150 -33.34 -9.05 -29.20
CA GLY A 150 -33.00 -9.98 -28.13
C GLY A 150 -32.01 -11.04 -28.62
N TYR A 151 -30.86 -11.09 -27.95
CA TYR A 151 -29.90 -12.17 -28.07
C TYR A 151 -30.61 -13.49 -27.68
N ARG A 152 -30.87 -14.37 -28.65
CA ARG A 152 -31.27 -15.76 -28.36
C ARG A 152 -30.01 -16.53 -27.99
N PRO A 153 -29.88 -17.06 -26.76
CA PRO A 153 -28.74 -17.89 -26.42
C PRO A 153 -28.84 -19.20 -27.19
N VAL A 154 -27.82 -19.51 -28.00
CA VAL A 154 -27.63 -20.86 -28.53
C VAL A 154 -27.26 -21.75 -27.36
N ALA A 155 -28.12 -22.71 -27.07
CA ALA A 155 -27.92 -23.70 -26.02
C ALA A 155 -26.72 -24.58 -26.39
N THR A 156 -25.59 -24.38 -25.71
CA THR A 156 -24.56 -25.41 -25.62
C THR A 156 -24.54 -25.92 -24.19
N GLY A 157 -24.98 -27.16 -24.03
CA GLY A 157 -25.16 -27.83 -22.76
C GLY A 157 -23.88 -27.87 -21.93
N GLY A 158 -23.99 -27.50 -20.67
CA GLY A 158 -22.92 -27.57 -19.69
C GLY A 158 -23.50 -27.35 -18.30
N ALA A 159 -24.10 -28.41 -17.76
CA ALA A 159 -24.71 -28.44 -16.45
C ALA A 159 -23.81 -27.80 -15.37
N ARG A 160 -24.30 -26.74 -14.72
CA ARG A 160 -23.80 -26.35 -13.40
C ARG A 160 -24.96 -26.24 -12.42
N ARG A 161 -24.98 -27.28 -11.59
CA ARG A 161 -25.80 -27.53 -10.42
C ARG A 161 -25.86 -26.29 -9.51
N ALA A 162 -27.07 -25.92 -9.12
CA ALA A 162 -27.33 -24.97 -8.06
C ALA A 162 -26.62 -25.40 -6.76
N ARG A 163 -26.00 -24.44 -6.08
CA ARG A 163 -25.82 -24.48 -4.63
C ARG A 163 -26.44 -23.24 -4.02
N THR A 164 -27.62 -23.45 -3.47
CA THR A 164 -28.17 -22.71 -2.34
C THR A 164 -27.18 -22.77 -1.17
N GLY A 165 -26.96 -21.64 -0.50
CA GLY A 165 -26.13 -21.58 0.71
C GLY A 165 -25.97 -20.16 1.24
N SER A 166 -26.83 -19.81 2.17
CA SER A 166 -26.90 -18.62 3.02
C SER A 166 -25.59 -18.13 3.66
N VAL A 167 -25.47 -16.79 3.74
CA VAL A 167 -25.04 -15.94 4.87
C VAL A 167 -23.98 -16.50 5.85
N SER A 168 -22.86 -15.78 6.01
CA SER A 168 -22.38 -15.24 7.31
C SER A 168 -21.05 -14.49 7.20
N SER A 169 -20.99 -13.38 7.93
CA SER A 169 -19.84 -12.55 8.27
C SER A 169 -18.60 -13.31 8.74
N VAL A 170 -17.41 -12.73 8.55
CA VAL A 170 -16.41 -12.34 9.59
C VAL A 170 -15.10 -11.98 8.87
N GLY A 171 -14.51 -10.84 9.26
CA GLY A 171 -13.27 -10.33 8.69
C GLY A 171 -12.05 -11.20 8.99
N ALA A 172 -11.09 -11.20 8.08
CA ALA A 172 -9.73 -11.63 8.34
C ALA A 172 -8.77 -10.76 7.52
N ALA A 173 -8.04 -9.90 8.22
CA ALA A 173 -6.93 -9.13 7.70
C ALA A 173 -5.80 -10.08 7.25
N SER A 174 -5.59 -10.21 5.93
CA SER A 174 -4.45 -10.95 5.40
C SER A 174 -3.27 -10.00 5.16
N ARG A 175 -2.23 -10.19 5.97
CA ARG A 175 -0.91 -9.57 5.88
C ARG A 175 -0.27 -9.95 4.54
N LYS A 176 0.04 -8.99 3.68
CA LYS A 176 0.95 -9.25 2.54
C LYS A 176 2.40 -9.28 3.04
N PRO A 177 3.21 -10.27 2.66
CA PRO A 177 4.65 -10.27 2.93
C PRO A 177 5.36 -9.32 1.97
N TYR A 178 6.31 -8.54 2.49
CA TYR A 178 7.23 -7.72 1.69
C TYR A 178 8.23 -8.63 0.96
N ALA A 179 8.22 -8.60 -0.37
CA ALA A 179 9.29 -9.14 -1.20
C ALA A 179 10.31 -8.02 -1.51
N ALA A 180 11.57 -8.23 -1.13
CA ALA A 180 12.68 -7.34 -1.45
C ALA A 180 13.13 -7.52 -2.91
N PRO A 181 13.41 -6.44 -3.68
CA PRO A 181 13.98 -6.59 -5.02
C PRO A 181 15.49 -6.80 -4.97
N ALA A 182 15.95 -7.84 -5.66
CA ALA A 182 17.34 -8.17 -5.93
C ALA A 182 17.99 -7.16 -6.89
N GLY A 183 19.24 -6.81 -6.63
CA GLY A 183 20.04 -5.93 -7.50
C GLY A 183 20.54 -6.61 -8.78
N ARG A 184 20.63 -5.83 -9.85
CA ARG A 184 21.50 -6.01 -11.04
C ARG A 184 21.89 -4.58 -11.45
N GLY A 185 23.15 -4.22 -11.70
CA GLY A 185 24.15 -4.92 -12.50
C GLY A 185 24.22 -4.23 -13.88
N THR A 186 25.03 -3.17 -13.96
CA THR A 186 25.73 -2.59 -15.13
C THR A 186 25.40 -3.11 -16.55
N SER A 187 25.19 -2.21 -17.53
CA SER A 187 26.19 -1.87 -18.57
C SER A 187 25.63 -0.90 -19.62
N ALA A 188 26.57 -0.19 -20.25
CA ALA A 188 26.44 0.88 -21.23
C ALA A 188 25.87 0.43 -22.59
N ALA A 189 25.23 1.37 -23.31
CA ALA A 189 25.06 1.29 -24.75
C ALA A 189 25.07 2.70 -25.38
N HIS A 190 26.20 2.98 -26.04
CA HIS A 190 26.45 3.84 -27.19
C HIS A 190 25.37 4.84 -27.68
N LEU A 191 25.75 6.11 -27.63
CA LEU A 191 25.30 7.16 -28.54
C LEU A 191 25.91 6.93 -29.92
N PHE A 192 25.07 6.71 -30.93
CA PHE A 192 25.44 6.93 -32.34
C PHE A 192 24.37 7.77 -33.01
N SER A 193 24.87 8.68 -33.84
CA SER A 193 24.20 9.74 -34.57
C SER A 193 23.21 9.25 -35.63
N GLY A 194 22.26 10.12 -36.01
CA GLY A 194 21.37 9.88 -37.14
C GLY A 194 20.42 11.04 -37.40
N GLN A 195 20.94 12.10 -38.01
CA GLN A 195 20.15 13.17 -38.64
C GLN A 195 19.12 12.57 -39.62
N LYS A 196 17.85 12.99 -39.56
CA LYS A 196 17.00 13.09 -40.75
C LYS A 196 16.13 14.34 -40.66
N SER A 197 16.27 15.12 -41.72
CA SER A 197 15.74 16.44 -41.97
C SER A 197 14.23 16.44 -42.16
N ALA A 198 13.63 17.57 -41.80
CA ALA A 198 12.32 18.00 -42.27
C ALA A 198 12.34 18.20 -43.79
N VAL A 199 11.29 17.72 -44.46
CA VAL A 199 10.82 18.29 -45.72
C VAL A 199 9.31 18.40 -45.62
N ALA A 200 8.84 19.64 -45.62
CA ALA A 200 7.49 20.03 -45.96
C ALA A 200 7.57 20.64 -47.36
N VAL A 201 6.95 20.01 -48.35
CA VAL A 201 6.20 20.60 -49.47
C VAL A 201 5.20 19.53 -49.91
#